data_AF-A0A2P5L4D2-F1
#
_entry.id   AF-A0A2P5L4D2-F1
#
_cell.length_a   1.000
_cell.length_b   1.000
_cell.length_c   1.000
_cell.angle_alpha   90.00
_cell.angle_beta   90.00
_cell.angle_gamma   90.00
#
_symmetry.space_group_name_H-M   'P 1'
#
loop_
_entity.id
_entity.type
_entity.pdbx_description
1 polymer ?
#
loop_
_entity_poly.entity_id
_entity_poly.type
_entity_poly.pdbx_seq_one_letter_code
_entity_poly.pdbx_strand_id
1 'polypeptide(L)'
;MATITDPVIGNWYKDIETSQTFQVMAVDDDSDTIEVQFANGDAGEFDHEGWFNSTFDSIDDPEEWDEAYNDMGDDDLGFDEEDDMDEPGDEDIDLEDYRD
;
A
#
# COMPACT_ATOMS: atom_id res chain seq x y z
N MET A 1 14.85 19.54 -10.79
CA MET A 1 16.10 19.45 -10.00
C MET A 1 16.09 18.03 -9.52
N ALA A 2 17.07 17.19 -9.90
CA ALA A 2 17.07 15.80 -9.45
C ALA A 2 17.27 15.78 -7.93
N THR A 3 16.19 15.60 -7.19
CA THR A 3 16.22 15.40 -5.75
C THR A 3 16.35 13.90 -5.53
N ILE A 4 17.58 13.44 -5.29
CA ILE A 4 17.79 12.14 -4.67
C ILE A 4 17.05 12.21 -3.33
N THR A 5 15.90 11.57 -3.28
CA THR A 5 14.99 11.51 -2.13
C THR A 5 14.88 10.05 -1.71
N ASP A 6 14.66 9.84 -0.42
CA ASP A 6 14.38 8.52 0.12
C ASP A 6 13.18 7.91 -0.64
N PRO A 7 13.23 6.60 -0.96
CA PRO A 7 12.13 5.93 -1.63
C PRO A 7 10.89 5.98 -0.72
N VAL A 8 9.81 6.53 -1.24
CA VAL A 8 8.52 6.64 -0.53
C VAL A 8 7.53 5.71 -1.20
N ILE A 9 7.00 4.76 -0.44
CA ILE A 9 5.96 3.84 -0.88
C ILE A 9 4.72 4.63 -1.34
N GLY A 10 4.18 4.29 -2.51
CA GLY A 10 3.05 4.95 -3.15
C GLY A 10 3.42 6.16 -4.01
N ASN A 11 4.65 6.68 -3.92
CA ASN A 11 5.08 7.80 -4.77
C ASN A 11 5.60 7.33 -6.14
N TRP A 12 5.42 8.20 -7.13
CA TRP A 12 5.92 8.02 -8.48
C TRP A 12 7.28 8.68 -8.68
N TYR A 13 8.11 7.99 -9.45
CA TYR A 13 9.45 8.38 -9.80
C TYR A 13 9.67 8.20 -11.29
N LYS A 14 10.48 9.08 -11.86
CA LYS A 14 10.91 9.03 -13.24
C LYS A 14 12.42 8.95 -13.30
N ASP A 15 12.92 7.91 -13.95
CA ASP A 15 14.33 7.81 -14.28
C ASP A 15 14.68 8.74 -15.43
N ILE A 16 15.59 9.68 -15.19
CA ILE A 16 15.98 10.68 -16.18
C ILE A 16 16.86 10.08 -17.28
N GLU A 17 17.57 8.99 -16.99
CA GLU A 17 18.51 8.37 -17.92
C GLU A 17 17.79 7.54 -19.00
N THR A 18 16.82 6.72 -18.58
CA THR A 18 16.01 5.84 -19.42
C THR A 18 14.67 6.45 -19.80
N SER A 19 14.25 7.54 -19.13
CA SER A 19 12.91 8.14 -19.25
C SER A 19 11.77 7.20 -18.87
N GLN A 20 12.04 6.17 -18.07
CA GLN A 20 11.03 5.26 -17.53
C GLN A 20 10.37 5.84 -16.27
N THR A 21 9.08 5.55 -16.11
CA THR A 21 8.28 5.98 -14.94
C THR A 21 7.83 4.75 -14.17
N PHE A 22 7.91 4.81 -12.85
CA PHE A 22 7.55 3.72 -11.94
C PHE A 22 7.09 4.25 -10.58
N GLN A 23 6.28 3.46 -9.88
CA GLN A 23 5.81 3.72 -8.52
C GLN A 23 6.53 2.80 -7.54
N VAL A 24 6.90 3.31 -6.38
CA VAL A 24 7.44 2.45 -5.31
C VAL A 24 6.29 1.72 -4.63
N MET A 25 6.34 0.39 -4.62
CA MET A 25 5.31 -0.47 -4.01
C MET A 25 5.72 -0.92 -2.61
N ALA A 26 7.01 -1.16 -2.38
CA ALA A 26 7.54 -1.52 -1.08
C ALA A 26 9.00 -1.08 -0.93
N VAL A 27 9.40 -0.85 0.31
CA VAL A 27 10.79 -0.57 0.69
C VAL A 27 11.09 -1.46 1.89
N ASP A 28 12.06 -2.35 1.75
CA ASP A 28 12.51 -3.26 2.80
C ASP A 28 13.91 -2.86 3.28
N ASP A 29 13.99 -2.34 4.50
CA ASP A 29 15.24 -1.88 5.12
C ASP A 29 16.10 -3.07 5.61
N ASP A 30 15.50 -4.24 5.88
CA ASP A 30 16.24 -5.43 6.35
C ASP A 30 17.01 -6.08 5.19
N SER A 31 16.39 -6.13 4.02
CA SER A 31 16.95 -6.65 2.78
C SER A 31 17.62 -5.57 1.90
N ASP A 32 17.57 -4.29 2.29
CA ASP A 32 18.11 -3.14 1.53
C ASP A 32 17.57 -3.06 0.09
N THR A 33 16.28 -3.38 -0.07
CA THR A 33 15.64 -3.63 -1.35
C THR A 33 14.40 -2.74 -1.52
N ILE A 34 14.24 -2.14 -2.71
CA ILE A 34 13.10 -1.30 -3.08
C ILE A 34 12.35 -1.97 -4.22
N GLU A 35 11.11 -2.35 -3.97
CA GLU A 35 10.22 -2.91 -4.99
C GLU A 35 9.43 -1.79 -5.68
N VAL A 36 9.42 -1.82 -7.01
CA VAL A 36 8.74 -0.83 -7.83
C VAL A 36 7.81 -1.49 -8.85
N GLN A 37 6.78 -0.76 -9.29
CA GLN A 37 5.95 -1.13 -10.42
C GLN A 37 6.07 -0.08 -11.51
N PHE A 38 6.46 -0.53 -12.70
CA PHE A 38 6.59 0.33 -13.87
C PHE A 38 5.23 0.68 -14.47
N ALA A 39 5.23 1.77 -15.22
CA ALA A 39 4.13 2.26 -16.03
C ALA A 39 3.70 1.31 -17.19
N ASN A 40 4.03 0.04 -17.16
CA ASN A 40 3.56 -0.97 -18.10
C ASN A 40 2.95 -2.18 -17.36
N GLY A 41 2.84 -2.09 -16.03
CA GLY A 41 2.43 -3.19 -15.15
C GLY A 41 3.55 -4.18 -14.84
N ASP A 42 4.78 -3.93 -15.29
CA ASP A 42 5.94 -4.77 -14.97
C ASP A 42 6.45 -4.43 -13.56
N ALA A 43 6.85 -5.45 -12.80
CA ALA A 43 7.44 -5.27 -11.49
C ALA A 43 8.96 -5.24 -11.60
N GLY A 44 9.59 -4.30 -10.89
CA GLY A 44 11.03 -4.14 -10.81
C GLY A 44 11.52 -4.07 -9.36
N GLU A 45 12.82 -4.22 -9.20
CA GLU A 45 13.49 -4.16 -7.92
C GLU A 45 14.78 -3.34 -8.07
N PHE A 46 15.06 -2.51 -7.07
CA PHE A 46 16.29 -1.73 -6.98
C PHE A 46 16.91 -1.90 -5.59
N ASP A 47 18.21 -2.10 -5.51
CA ASP A 47 18.96 -1.97 -4.25
C ASP A 47 19.02 -0.49 -3.81
N HIS A 48 19.18 -0.20 -2.53
CA HIS A 48 19.40 1.18 -2.07
C HIS A 48 20.61 1.82 -2.75
N GLU A 49 21.74 1.09 -2.87
CA GLU A 49 22.92 1.62 -3.55
C GLU A 49 22.61 2.00 -5.01
N GLY A 50 21.84 1.15 -5.70
CA GLY A 50 21.36 1.43 -7.06
C GLY A 50 20.48 2.67 -7.11
N TRP A 51 19.52 2.78 -6.19
CA TRP A 51 18.63 3.92 -6.07
C TRP A 51 19.37 5.25 -5.88
N PHE A 52 20.31 5.29 -4.95
CA PHE A 52 21.11 6.49 -4.67
C PHE A 52 22.14 6.79 -5.77
N ASN A 53 22.50 5.79 -6.59
CA ASN A 53 23.36 5.99 -7.75
C ASN A 53 22.59 6.49 -8.98
N SER A 54 21.31 6.14 -9.08
CA SER A 54 20.43 6.52 -10.17
C SER A 54 19.95 7.98 -10.08
N THR A 55 19.56 8.53 -11.23
CA THR A 55 19.01 9.89 -11.32
C THR A 55 17.49 9.83 -11.43
N PHE A 56 16.84 9.55 -10.30
CA PHE A 56 15.39 9.55 -10.21
C PHE A 56 14.87 10.95 -9.83
N ASP A 57 13.78 11.35 -10.48
CA ASP A 57 13.03 12.57 -10.18
C ASP A 57 11.67 12.14 -9.64
N SER A 58 11.33 12.55 -8.42
CA SER A 58 10.00 12.32 -7.87
C SER A 58 9.01 13.20 -8.62
N ILE A 59 8.00 12.57 -9.21
CA ILE A 59 6.96 13.25 -9.97
C ILE A 59 5.62 13.11 -9.25
N ASP A 60 4.70 14.03 -9.53
CA ASP A 60 3.30 13.86 -9.15
C ASP A 60 2.68 12.73 -9.99
N ASP A 61 1.60 12.13 -9.48
CA ASP A 61 0.90 11.06 -10.19
C ASP A 61 0.56 11.55 -11.61
N PRO A 62 1.03 10.86 -12.66
CA PRO A 62 0.62 11.21 -14.00
C PRO A 62 -0.89 11.00 -14.11
N GLU A 63 -1.67 12.06 -14.32
CA GLU A 63 -3.16 12.03 -14.41
C GLU A 63 -3.74 10.90 -15.27
N GLU A 64 -2.96 10.33 -16.20
CA GLU A 64 -3.30 9.18 -17.06
C GLU A 64 -3.19 7.79 -16.38
N TRP A 65 -2.56 7.67 -15.20
CA TRP A 65 -2.38 6.42 -14.44
C TRP A 65 -3.52 6.18 -13.45
N ASP A 66 -4.02 7.25 -12.84
CA ASP A 66 -5.22 7.20 -12.00
C ASP A 66 -6.41 6.62 -12.80
N GLU A 67 -6.55 6.94 -14.09
CA GLU A 67 -7.63 6.40 -14.93
C GLU A 67 -7.58 4.87 -15.16
N ALA A 68 -6.41 4.22 -15.01
CA ALA A 68 -6.28 2.77 -15.20
C ALA A 68 -6.48 1.97 -13.91
N TYR A 69 -6.19 2.55 -12.74
CA TYR A 69 -6.34 1.89 -11.44
C TYR A 69 -7.66 2.27 -10.73
N ASN A 70 -8.23 3.44 -11.02
CA ASN A 70 -9.46 3.96 -10.40
C ASN A 70 -10.77 3.39 -11.00
N ASP A 71 -10.70 2.42 -11.93
CA ASP A 71 -11.86 1.56 -12.29
C ASP A 71 -12.03 0.40 -11.29
N MET A 72 -11.05 0.15 -10.39
CA MET A 72 -11.31 -0.62 -9.18
C MET A 72 -11.82 0.32 -8.11
N GLY A 73 -13.14 0.46 -8.07
CA GLY A 73 -13.88 1.28 -7.13
C GLY A 73 -13.31 1.20 -5.71
N ASP A 74 -12.96 2.37 -5.18
CA ASP A 74 -12.84 2.71 -3.77
C ASP A 74 -14.22 2.58 -3.07
N ASP A 75 -14.91 1.44 -3.23
CA ASP A 75 -16.24 1.19 -2.65
C ASP A 75 -16.40 -0.13 -1.88
N ASP A 76 -15.41 -1.04 -1.90
CA ASP A 76 -15.54 -2.33 -1.20
C ASP A 76 -14.28 -2.79 -0.45
N LEU A 77 -13.57 -1.85 0.20
CA LEU A 77 -12.80 -2.20 1.40
C LEU A 77 -13.65 -1.92 2.64
N GLY A 78 -14.73 -2.72 2.76
CA GLY A 78 -15.35 -2.98 4.04
C GLY A 78 -14.31 -3.63 4.94
N PHE A 79 -13.52 -2.81 5.63
CA PHE A 79 -12.96 -3.16 6.93
C PHE A 79 -14.16 -3.51 7.82
N ASP A 80 -14.60 -4.77 7.74
CA ASP A 80 -15.29 -5.43 8.82
C ASP A 80 -14.26 -5.47 9.95
N GLU A 81 -14.30 -4.42 10.77
CA GLU A 81 -13.61 -4.39 12.05
C GLU A 81 -14.27 -5.49 12.89
N GLU A 82 -13.79 -6.71 12.70
CA GLU A 82 -14.09 -7.82 13.57
C GLU A 82 -13.64 -7.45 14.99
N ASP A 83 -14.49 -7.80 15.96
CA ASP A 83 -14.18 -7.98 17.38
C ASP A 83 -14.36 -6.77 18.33
N ASP A 84 -15.59 -6.62 18.82
CA ASP A 84 -15.78 -6.47 20.27
C ASP A 84 -16.98 -7.33 20.73
N MET A 85 -16.59 -8.54 21.11
CA MET A 85 -17.30 -9.52 21.90
C MET A 85 -17.83 -8.90 23.22
N ASP A 86 -19.07 -8.39 23.22
CA ASP A 86 -19.85 -8.20 24.46
C ASP A 86 -20.92 -9.29 24.53
N GLU A 87 -20.55 -10.38 25.22
CA GLU A 87 -21.44 -11.42 25.68
C GLU A 87 -22.35 -10.83 26.77
N PRO A 88 -23.68 -10.67 26.59
CA PRO A 88 -24.58 -10.50 27.73
C PRO A 88 -24.79 -11.88 28.35
N GLY A 89 -23.76 -12.36 29.06
CA GLY A 89 -23.81 -13.51 29.96
C GLY A 89 -24.49 -13.12 31.27
N ASP A 90 -25.74 -12.66 31.19
CA ASP A 90 -26.61 -12.51 32.34
C ASP A 90 -27.80 -13.46 32.14
N GLU A 91 -27.48 -14.74 32.29
CA GLU A 91 -28.45 -15.78 32.56
C GLU A 91 -29.08 -15.51 33.94
N ASP A 92 -30.05 -14.58 34.01
CA ASP A 92 -31.09 -14.65 35.04
C ASP A 92 -32.05 -15.80 34.67
N ILE A 93 -31.51 -17.01 34.68
CA ILE A 93 -32.28 -18.25 34.73
C ILE A 93 -32.89 -18.34 36.13
N ASP A 94 -34.12 -17.84 36.26
CA ASP A 94 -34.93 -18.04 37.46
C ASP A 94 -35.35 -19.51 37.54
N LEU A 95 -34.47 -20.34 38.11
CA LEU A 95 -34.61 -21.79 38.19
C LEU A 95 -35.66 -22.23 39.24
N GLU A 96 -36.40 -21.31 39.85
CA GLU A 96 -37.38 -21.61 40.90
C GLU A 96 -38.81 -21.82 40.42
N ASP A 97 -39.17 -21.55 39.16
CA ASP A 97 -40.56 -21.74 38.66
C ASP A 97 -40.82 -23.12 38.02
N TYR A 98 -39.81 -23.98 37.90
CA TYR A 98 -39.96 -25.34 37.34
C TYR A 98 -40.27 -26.42 38.40
N ARG A 99 -40.65 -26.00 39.61
CA ARG A 99 -40.98 -26.90 40.71
C ARG A 99 -42.37 -26.62 41.28
N ASP A 100 -43.39 -26.86 40.46
CA ASP A 100 -44.71 -27.35 40.92
C ASP A 100 -45.32 -28.33 39.91
#